data_AF-A0A959X7L2-F1
#
_entry.id   AF-A0A959X7L2-F1
#
_cell.length_a   1.000
_cell.length_b   1.000
_cell.length_c   1.000
_cell.angle_alpha   90.00
_cell.angle_beta   90.00
_cell.angle_gamma   90.00
#
_symmetry.space_group_name_H-M   'P 1'
#
loop_
_entity.id
_entity.type
_entity.pdbx_description
1 polymer ?
#
loop_
_entity_poly.entity_id
_entity_poly.type
_entity_poly.pdbx_seq_one_letter_code
_entity_poly.pdbx_strand_id
1 'polypeptide(L)'
;MKRLATLLLAVVLALGLSLSVLPARGAPSVTALDQGHVDAFYVTSDGEGGIDLRLREDVTGSGVVHEPEDVVLRVKEEALIDIPEGFPGSPRAYYLPLTQNPDLLWPGWETTPARDAGVGKVEFEIGVDGPGEVHLWSTGSLGDVVSLLVGGGTGLPGTIVAPFPAHTHANWAFTQPGAYTFTVRALGHVGDGVLSSPTRTYTWEVGDPAEPTPTPTATEEPTEEPTSEPTEEPTPEPTPTTEPPASPQPTTPPTVRPTTKPTPSASRRPTPSATPSAGAGITPSASPSAARVECRPVTVTTKGTGSADGR
;
A
#
# COMPACT_ATOMS: atom_id res chain seq x y z
N MET A 1 68.51 61.28 42.82
CA MET A 1 68.09 61.91 41.54
C MET A 1 66.72 61.33 41.19
N LYS A 2 65.61 62.00 41.53
CA LYS A 2 64.71 62.68 40.56
C LYS A 2 64.33 61.76 39.36
N ARG A 3 63.13 61.16 39.35
CA ARG A 3 61.94 61.60 38.56
C ARG A 3 60.86 60.50 38.34
N LEU A 4 59.61 60.93 38.53
CA LEU A 4 58.35 60.65 37.78
C LEU A 4 57.99 59.20 37.42
N ALA A 5 56.91 58.62 37.96
CA ALA A 5 55.48 58.83 37.63
C ALA A 5 55.08 58.42 36.20
N THR A 6 54.25 57.38 36.07
CA THR A 6 53.20 57.28 35.04
C THR A 6 52.09 56.33 35.53
N LEU A 7 50.91 56.91 35.69
CA LEU A 7 49.61 56.29 35.90
C LEU A 7 49.19 55.62 34.57
N LEU A 8 48.71 54.37 34.57
CA LEU A 8 47.94 53.83 33.44
C LEU A 8 46.52 53.52 33.90
N LEU A 9 45.59 54.31 33.38
CA LEU A 9 44.14 54.17 33.51
C LEU A 9 43.68 53.04 32.59
N ALA A 10 43.14 51.96 33.14
CA ALA A 10 42.49 50.91 32.36
C ALA A 10 41.04 51.33 32.05
N VAL A 11 40.79 51.74 30.80
CA VAL A 11 39.43 51.92 30.26
C VAL A 11 38.96 50.57 29.73
N VAL A 12 38.00 49.95 30.42
CA VAL A 12 37.33 48.72 29.95
C VAL A 12 36.17 49.14 29.05
N LEU A 13 36.33 48.92 27.75
CA LEU A 13 35.29 49.13 26.74
C LEU A 13 34.40 47.88 26.70
N ALA A 14 33.18 47.97 27.24
CA ALA A 14 32.19 46.91 27.14
C ALA A 14 31.49 46.97 25.77
N LEU A 15 31.87 46.07 24.85
CA LEU A 15 31.10 45.82 23.63
C LEU A 15 29.86 44.99 23.98
N GLY A 16 28.68 45.58 23.81
CA GLY A 16 27.41 44.87 23.88
C GLY A 16 27.25 43.95 22.66
N LEU A 17 27.19 42.64 22.89
CA LEU A 17 26.81 41.65 21.89
C LEU A 17 25.27 41.68 21.73
N SER A 18 24.78 42.25 20.63
CA SER A 18 23.38 42.10 20.23
C SER A 18 23.17 40.70 19.66
N LEU A 19 22.54 39.82 20.45
CA LEU A 19 22.05 38.51 20.01
C LEU A 19 20.86 38.72 19.08
N SER A 20 21.09 38.65 17.77
CA SER A 20 20.02 38.52 16.79
C SER A 20 19.44 37.11 16.89
N VAL A 21 18.28 36.97 17.52
CA VAL A 21 17.49 35.74 17.47
C VAL A 21 16.95 35.60 16.04
N LEU A 22 17.53 34.69 15.25
CA LEU A 22 16.89 34.29 14.00
C LEU A 22 15.59 33.55 14.34
N PRO A 23 14.49 33.78 13.61
CA PRO A 23 13.31 32.94 13.75
C PRO A 23 13.70 31.50 13.41
N ALA A 24 13.43 30.57 14.32
CA ALA A 24 13.50 29.15 14.02
C ALA A 24 12.59 28.88 12.82
N ARG A 25 13.15 28.34 11.73
CA ARG A 25 12.33 27.72 10.68
C ARG A 25 11.51 26.63 11.37
N GLY A 26 10.19 26.74 11.31
CA GLY A 26 9.31 25.67 11.79
C GLY A 26 9.73 24.36 11.10
N ALA A 27 9.81 23.28 11.88
CA ALA A 27 9.96 21.95 11.29
C ALA A 27 8.83 21.74 10.28
N PRO A 28 9.08 21.08 9.14
CA PRO A 28 8.01 20.74 8.20
C PRO A 28 6.92 19.99 8.98
N SER A 29 5.68 20.47 8.85
CA SER A 29 4.53 19.82 9.48
C SER A 29 4.21 18.56 8.69
N VAL A 30 4.61 17.40 9.22
CA VAL A 30 4.24 16.10 8.69
C VAL A 30 2.71 15.96 8.76
N THR A 31 2.07 15.67 7.63
CA THR A 31 0.62 15.49 7.54
C THR A 31 0.28 14.02 7.81
N ALA A 32 -0.52 13.75 8.83
CA ALA A 32 -1.00 12.39 9.10
C ALA A 32 -2.37 12.18 8.45
N LEU A 33 -2.48 11.17 7.58
CA LEU A 33 -3.73 10.78 6.91
C LEU A 33 -4.17 9.42 7.43
N ASP A 34 -5.33 9.35 8.06
CA ASP A 34 -5.83 8.14 8.70
C ASP A 34 -7.13 7.57 8.10
N GLN A 35 -7.73 8.32 7.16
CA GLN A 35 -8.94 7.94 6.45
C GLN A 35 -9.06 8.66 5.11
N GLY A 36 -9.91 8.14 4.23
CA GLY A 36 -10.24 8.78 2.97
C GLY A 36 -9.36 8.35 1.79
N HIS A 37 -9.64 8.95 0.63
CA HIS A 37 -9.01 8.58 -0.64
C HIS A 37 -7.58 9.10 -0.73
N VAL A 38 -6.65 8.19 -1.06
CA VAL A 38 -5.24 8.51 -1.27
C VAL A 38 -4.70 7.70 -2.46
N ASP A 39 -4.19 8.41 -3.46
CA ASP A 39 -3.28 7.86 -4.45
C ASP A 39 -1.87 7.86 -3.84
N ALA A 40 -1.55 6.80 -3.08
CA ALA A 40 -0.26 6.66 -2.41
C ALA A 40 0.89 6.72 -3.43
N PHE A 41 0.70 6.10 -4.59
CA PHE A 41 1.62 6.24 -5.72
C PHE A 41 0.98 7.09 -6.82
N TYR A 42 1.28 8.38 -6.83
CA TYR A 42 0.83 9.32 -7.84
C TYR A 42 1.96 9.60 -8.84
N VAL A 43 1.82 9.09 -10.07
CA VAL A 43 2.84 9.22 -11.12
C VAL A 43 2.42 10.26 -12.14
N THR A 44 3.29 11.25 -12.34
CA THR A 44 3.07 12.33 -13.30
C THR A 44 4.23 12.44 -14.27
N SER A 45 4.02 13.07 -15.42
CA SER A 45 5.15 13.64 -16.19
C SER A 45 5.80 14.77 -15.37
N ASP A 46 7.12 14.93 -15.51
CA ASP A 46 7.87 16.05 -14.92
C ASP A 46 7.92 17.29 -15.82
N GLY A 47 7.40 17.21 -17.05
CA GLY A 47 7.45 18.29 -18.05
C GLY A 47 8.78 18.42 -18.81
N GLU A 48 9.81 17.66 -18.44
CA GLU A 48 11.13 17.61 -19.08
C GLU A 48 11.35 16.31 -19.87
N GLY A 49 10.33 15.45 -19.94
CA GLY A 49 10.34 14.18 -20.64
C GLY A 49 10.59 12.96 -19.75
N GLY A 50 10.66 13.17 -18.43
CA GLY A 50 10.69 12.11 -17.42
C GLY A 50 9.37 11.98 -16.67
N ILE A 51 9.44 11.28 -15.53
CA ILE A 51 8.32 11.05 -14.61
C ILE A 51 8.75 11.32 -13.17
N ASP A 52 7.79 11.75 -12.35
CA ASP A 52 7.95 11.90 -10.91
C ASP A 52 6.95 11.00 -10.17
N LEU A 53 7.30 10.63 -8.94
CA LEU A 53 6.46 9.83 -8.04
C LEU A 53 6.18 10.67 -6.79
N ARG A 54 4.89 10.86 -6.50
CA ARG A 54 4.38 11.65 -5.37
C ARG A 54 3.25 10.92 -4.67
N LEU A 55 2.63 11.60 -3.71
CA LEU A 55 1.36 11.21 -3.10
C LEU A 55 0.29 12.24 -3.45
N ARG A 56 -0.92 11.79 -3.77
CA ARG A 56 -2.09 12.68 -3.96
C ARG A 56 -3.25 12.23 -3.08
N GLU A 57 -3.97 13.17 -2.50
CA GLU A 57 -5.02 12.90 -1.52
C GLU A 57 -6.24 13.83 -1.70
N ASP A 58 -7.40 13.34 -1.27
CA ASP A 58 -8.68 14.06 -1.29
C ASP A 58 -9.27 14.31 0.13
N VAL A 59 -8.45 14.18 1.18
CA VAL A 59 -8.77 14.27 2.62
C VAL A 59 -8.67 15.71 3.14
N THR A 60 -7.55 16.41 2.89
CA THR A 60 -7.35 17.80 3.36
C THR A 60 -7.88 18.85 2.39
N GLY A 61 -8.11 18.44 1.15
CA GLY A 61 -8.69 19.22 0.06
C GLY A 61 -8.78 18.35 -1.19
N SER A 62 -9.35 18.86 -2.28
CA SER A 62 -9.43 18.06 -3.51
C SER A 62 -8.10 18.04 -4.26
N GLY A 63 -7.55 16.85 -4.47
CA GLY A 63 -6.38 16.56 -5.29
C GLY A 63 -5.10 17.21 -4.78
N VAL A 64 -4.94 17.34 -3.47
CA VAL A 64 -3.74 17.89 -2.85
C VAL A 64 -2.59 16.93 -3.10
N VAL A 65 -1.43 17.46 -3.48
CA VAL A 65 -0.24 16.67 -3.83
C VAL A 65 0.86 16.97 -2.81
N HIS A 66 1.51 15.91 -2.35
CA HIS A 66 2.60 15.97 -1.37
C HIS A 66 3.85 15.28 -1.91
N GLU A 67 5.00 15.71 -1.39
CA GLU A 67 6.15 14.81 -1.33
C GLU A 67 5.81 13.68 -0.34
N PRO A 68 6.03 12.39 -0.69
CA PRO A 68 5.71 11.27 0.18
C PRO A 68 6.30 11.36 1.60
N GLU A 69 7.49 11.94 1.71
CA GLU A 69 8.23 12.11 2.96
C GLU A 69 7.57 13.09 3.94
N ASP A 70 6.67 13.95 3.46
CA ASP A 70 5.93 14.92 4.28
C ASP A 70 4.60 14.34 4.81
N VAL A 71 4.30 13.07 4.52
CA VAL A 71 3.04 12.40 4.86
C VAL A 71 3.27 11.12 5.65
N VAL A 72 2.45 10.90 6.67
CA VAL A 72 2.34 9.63 7.38
C VAL A 72 0.98 9.02 7.07
N LEU A 73 1.00 7.82 6.49
CA LEU A 73 -0.20 7.04 6.20
C LEU A 73 -0.55 6.17 7.40
N ARG A 74 -1.66 6.46 8.05
CA ARG A 74 -2.09 5.76 9.26
C ARG A 74 -3.13 4.71 8.93
N VAL A 75 -2.84 3.47 9.30
CA VAL A 75 -3.78 2.35 9.30
C VAL A 75 -4.26 2.20 10.73
N LYS A 76 -5.49 2.62 11.01
CA LYS A 76 -6.00 2.68 12.39
C LYS A 76 -6.16 1.31 13.02
N GLU A 77 -6.26 1.28 14.36
CA GLU A 77 -6.54 0.05 15.11
C GLU A 77 -7.86 -0.60 14.68
N GLU A 78 -8.85 0.21 14.29
CA GLU A 78 -10.15 -0.26 13.78
C GLU A 78 -10.06 -1.03 12.46
N ALA A 79 -8.90 -1.00 11.76
CA ALA A 79 -8.67 -1.81 10.58
C ALA A 79 -8.34 -3.28 10.91
N LEU A 80 -8.05 -3.62 12.17
CA LEU A 80 -7.70 -4.98 12.58
C LEU A 80 -8.92 -5.90 12.55
N ILE A 81 -8.91 -6.88 11.64
CA ILE A 81 -10.01 -7.86 11.49
C ILE A 81 -9.50 -9.29 11.48
N ASP A 82 -10.41 -10.24 11.69
CA ASP A 82 -10.17 -11.64 11.36
C ASP A 82 -10.22 -11.83 9.84
N ILE A 83 -9.16 -12.41 9.28
CA ILE A 83 -9.03 -12.71 7.87
C ILE A 83 -9.32 -14.21 7.66
N PRO A 84 -10.22 -14.59 6.74
CA PRO A 84 -10.52 -15.99 6.47
C PRO A 84 -9.27 -16.79 6.09
N GLU A 85 -9.25 -18.07 6.46
CA GLU A 85 -8.17 -18.99 6.08
C GLU A 85 -7.96 -19.00 4.55
N GLY A 86 -6.70 -18.98 4.13
CA GLY A 86 -6.33 -18.96 2.71
C GLY A 86 -6.34 -17.58 2.06
N PHE A 87 -6.76 -16.52 2.76
CA PHE A 87 -6.61 -15.14 2.29
C PHE A 87 -5.31 -14.49 2.80
N PRO A 88 -4.73 -13.54 2.04
CA PRO A 88 -3.52 -12.83 2.45
C PRO A 88 -3.71 -12.12 3.79
N GLY A 89 -2.75 -12.29 4.71
CA GLY A 89 -2.82 -11.73 6.06
C GLY A 89 -3.61 -12.56 7.09
N SER A 90 -4.07 -13.76 6.76
CA SER A 90 -4.67 -14.70 7.73
C SER A 90 -3.72 -15.02 8.90
N PRO A 91 -4.22 -15.18 10.15
CA PRO A 91 -5.63 -15.17 10.55
C PRO A 91 -6.18 -13.80 10.94
N ARG A 92 -5.31 -12.81 11.17
CA ARG A 92 -5.70 -11.44 11.52
C ARG A 92 -4.73 -10.45 10.90
N ALA A 93 -5.25 -9.36 10.37
CA ALA A 93 -4.44 -8.28 9.81
C ALA A 93 -5.17 -6.94 9.88
N TYR A 94 -4.41 -5.86 9.85
CA TYR A 94 -4.92 -4.52 9.61
C TYR A 94 -5.25 -4.40 8.12
N TYR A 95 -6.54 -4.40 7.81
CA TYR A 95 -7.06 -4.57 6.46
C TYR A 95 -7.66 -3.28 5.90
N LEU A 96 -7.15 -2.84 4.76
CA LEU A 96 -7.73 -1.75 3.97
C LEU A 96 -8.40 -2.36 2.72
N PRO A 97 -9.74 -2.26 2.61
CA PRO A 97 -10.48 -2.93 1.55
C PRO A 97 -10.35 -2.24 0.19
N LEU A 98 -10.45 -3.04 -0.89
CA LEU A 98 -10.55 -2.55 -2.26
C LEU A 98 -11.72 -1.57 -2.45
N THR A 99 -12.88 -1.87 -1.85
CA THR A 99 -14.02 -0.95 -1.82
C THR A 99 -13.87 0.01 -0.65
N GLN A 100 -14.03 1.30 -0.91
CA GLN A 100 -13.86 2.33 0.12
C GLN A 100 -14.70 2.05 1.37
N ASN A 101 -14.02 2.00 2.51
CA ASN A 101 -14.62 2.21 3.83
C ASN A 101 -14.33 3.68 4.22
N PRO A 102 -15.35 4.52 4.45
CA PRO A 102 -15.13 5.95 4.74
C PRO A 102 -14.36 6.21 6.03
N ASP A 103 -14.35 5.27 6.97
CA ASP A 103 -13.68 5.43 8.28
C ASP A 103 -12.18 5.06 8.23
N LEU A 104 -11.74 4.42 7.14
CA LEU A 104 -10.39 3.92 6.94
C LEU A 104 -9.70 4.62 5.77
N LEU A 105 -8.37 4.54 5.77
CA LEU A 105 -7.57 4.99 4.64
C LEU A 105 -7.89 4.13 3.41
N TRP A 106 -8.02 4.75 2.24
CA TRP A 106 -8.29 4.06 0.99
C TRP A 106 -7.16 4.31 0.00
N PRO A 107 -6.04 3.58 0.14
CA PRO A 107 -4.83 3.79 -0.66
C PRO A 107 -4.90 3.08 -2.01
N GLY A 108 -4.32 3.73 -3.01
CA GLY A 108 -4.22 3.25 -4.38
C GLY A 108 -3.07 3.92 -5.13
N TRP A 109 -3.19 3.96 -6.46
CA TRP A 109 -2.28 4.69 -7.33
C TRP A 109 -3.02 5.30 -8.50
N GLU A 110 -2.45 6.41 -8.98
CA GLU A 110 -2.93 7.12 -10.16
C GLU A 110 -1.75 7.37 -11.10
N THR A 111 -1.90 6.91 -12.33
CA THR A 111 -0.82 6.89 -13.34
C THR A 111 -1.22 7.55 -14.66
N THR A 112 -2.48 7.98 -14.81
CA THR A 112 -3.00 8.65 -16.00
C THR A 112 -2.20 9.89 -16.38
N PRO A 113 -1.76 10.77 -15.44
CA PRO A 113 -0.95 11.94 -15.80
C PRO A 113 0.41 11.61 -16.41
N ALA A 114 0.96 10.40 -16.17
CA ALA A 114 2.20 9.96 -16.82
C ALA A 114 2.07 9.78 -18.34
N ARG A 115 0.83 9.73 -18.88
CA ARG A 115 0.57 9.69 -20.33
C ARG A 115 1.16 10.88 -21.06
N ASP A 116 1.30 12.03 -20.40
CA ASP A 116 1.87 13.23 -21.00
C ASP A 116 3.36 13.04 -21.34
N ALA A 117 4.05 12.09 -20.67
CA ALA A 117 5.41 11.63 -21.00
C ALA A 117 5.41 10.43 -21.98
N GLY A 118 4.26 10.04 -22.52
CA GLY A 118 4.13 8.87 -23.41
C GLY A 118 4.09 7.52 -22.70
N VAL A 119 3.94 7.49 -21.37
CA VAL A 119 3.94 6.24 -20.59
C VAL A 119 2.69 5.41 -20.86
N GLY A 120 2.91 4.15 -21.25
CA GLY A 120 1.85 3.18 -21.55
C GLY A 120 1.64 2.10 -20.49
N LYS A 121 2.58 1.93 -19.56
CA LYS A 121 2.56 0.96 -18.45
C LYS A 121 3.46 1.49 -17.34
N VAL A 122 3.09 1.28 -16.08
CA VAL A 122 3.94 1.60 -14.93
C VAL A 122 4.19 0.35 -14.10
N GLU A 123 5.43 0.15 -13.67
CA GLU A 123 5.78 -0.79 -12.60
C GLU A 123 6.25 -0.01 -11.37
N PHE A 124 5.81 -0.41 -10.18
CA PHE A 124 6.27 0.18 -8.93
C PHE A 124 7.14 -0.83 -8.20
N GLU A 125 8.45 -0.60 -8.16
CA GLU A 125 9.37 -1.39 -7.36
C GLU A 125 9.28 -0.92 -5.90
N ILE A 126 8.96 -1.83 -4.99
CA ILE A 126 8.70 -1.51 -3.58
C ILE A 126 9.61 -2.35 -2.68
N GLY A 127 10.47 -1.68 -1.91
CA GLY A 127 11.09 -2.22 -0.71
C GLY A 127 10.24 -1.92 0.52
N VAL A 128 10.21 -2.83 1.49
CA VAL A 128 9.48 -2.67 2.76
C VAL A 128 10.42 -3.00 3.92
N ASP A 129 10.46 -2.12 4.90
CA ASP A 129 11.05 -2.35 6.22
C ASP A 129 9.95 -2.14 7.27
N GLY A 130 9.77 -3.09 8.20
CA GLY A 130 8.70 -3.03 9.19
C GLY A 130 8.51 -4.35 9.94
N PRO A 131 7.62 -4.37 10.94
CA PRO A 131 7.51 -5.49 11.89
C PRO A 131 6.85 -6.74 11.29
N GLY A 132 5.95 -6.58 10.32
CA GLY A 132 5.16 -7.67 9.76
C GLY A 132 5.24 -7.80 8.24
N GLU A 133 4.50 -8.78 7.74
CA GLU A 133 4.27 -8.97 6.31
C GLU A 133 3.23 -7.96 5.81
N VAL A 134 3.44 -7.48 4.58
CA VAL A 134 2.48 -6.64 3.88
C VAL A 134 1.98 -7.37 2.65
N HIS A 135 0.67 -7.45 2.49
CA HIS A 135 0.03 -8.02 1.32
C HIS A 135 -0.75 -6.97 0.52
N LEU A 136 -0.73 -7.10 -0.80
CA LEU A 136 -1.47 -6.28 -1.76
C LEU A 136 -2.05 -7.14 -2.87
N TRP A 137 -3.35 -7.00 -3.13
CA TRP A 137 -4.05 -7.76 -4.17
C TRP A 137 -5.36 -7.08 -4.62
N SER A 138 -5.90 -7.49 -5.75
CA SER A 138 -7.25 -7.14 -6.18
C SER A 138 -8.20 -8.31 -5.98
N THR A 139 -9.50 -8.07 -6.04
CA THR A 139 -10.52 -9.12 -5.89
C THR A 139 -11.14 -9.44 -7.25
N GLY A 140 -11.09 -10.72 -7.63
CA GLY A 140 -11.72 -11.23 -8.84
C GLY A 140 -13.25 -11.21 -8.74
N SER A 141 -13.91 -11.48 -9.86
CA SER A 141 -15.39 -11.41 -9.94
C SER A 141 -16.09 -12.48 -9.10
N LEU A 142 -15.40 -13.54 -8.71
CA LEU A 142 -15.92 -14.59 -7.83
C LEU A 142 -15.46 -14.43 -6.38
N GLY A 143 -14.79 -13.32 -6.03
CA GLY A 143 -14.22 -13.08 -4.70
C GLY A 143 -12.82 -13.67 -4.51
N ASP A 144 -12.22 -14.23 -5.55
CA ASP A 144 -10.88 -14.80 -5.54
C ASP A 144 -9.77 -13.72 -5.44
N VAL A 145 -8.63 -14.11 -4.92
CA VAL A 145 -7.45 -13.25 -4.79
C VAL A 145 -6.74 -13.14 -6.13
N VAL A 146 -6.67 -11.92 -6.67
CA VAL A 146 -5.98 -11.60 -7.92
C VAL A 146 -4.70 -10.84 -7.60
N SER A 147 -3.55 -11.44 -7.94
CA SER A 147 -2.26 -10.77 -7.80
C SER A 147 -2.17 -9.53 -8.67
N LEU A 148 -1.56 -8.48 -8.11
CA LEU A 148 -1.18 -7.25 -8.82
C LEU A 148 0.34 -7.13 -8.96
N LEU A 149 1.07 -8.18 -8.55
CA LEU A 149 2.53 -8.19 -8.49
C LEU A 149 3.11 -8.98 -9.64
N VAL A 150 4.29 -8.55 -10.09
CA VAL A 150 5.15 -9.39 -10.93
C VAL A 150 5.41 -10.71 -10.18
N GLY A 151 5.20 -11.83 -10.86
CA GLY A 151 5.42 -13.17 -10.29
C GLY A 151 4.18 -13.83 -9.66
N GLY A 152 3.05 -13.12 -9.52
CA GLY A 152 1.76 -13.73 -9.20
C GLY A 152 1.47 -13.99 -7.71
N GLY A 153 2.22 -13.37 -6.79
CA GLY A 153 1.97 -13.40 -5.35
C GLY A 153 1.23 -12.16 -4.82
N THR A 154 1.09 -12.04 -3.51
CA THR A 154 0.48 -10.85 -2.86
C THR A 154 1.44 -10.13 -1.91
N GLY A 155 2.53 -10.76 -1.49
CA GLY A 155 3.46 -10.19 -0.51
C GLY A 155 4.35 -9.10 -1.09
N LEU A 156 4.59 -8.05 -0.31
CA LEU A 156 5.63 -7.04 -0.50
C LEU A 156 6.78 -7.31 0.49
N PRO A 157 8.05 -6.99 0.16
CA PRO A 157 8.52 -6.23 -1.00
C PRO A 157 8.32 -6.95 -2.35
N GLY A 158 8.18 -6.18 -3.41
CA GLY A 158 7.87 -6.70 -4.74
C GLY A 158 7.61 -5.60 -5.76
N THR A 159 7.13 -5.98 -6.95
CA THR A 159 6.84 -5.02 -8.03
C THR A 159 5.36 -5.04 -8.39
N ILE A 160 4.65 -3.94 -8.14
CA ILE A 160 3.25 -3.77 -8.59
C ILE A 160 3.25 -3.47 -10.09
N VAL A 161 2.29 -4.03 -10.83
CA VAL A 161 2.11 -3.75 -12.25
C VAL A 161 0.81 -2.98 -12.50
N ALA A 162 0.94 -1.77 -13.04
CA ALA A 162 -0.15 -1.02 -13.66
C ALA A 162 -0.05 -1.18 -15.20
N PRO A 163 -0.79 -2.13 -15.81
CA PRO A 163 -0.58 -2.54 -17.20
C PRO A 163 -0.95 -1.46 -18.23
N PHE A 164 -1.71 -0.46 -17.81
CA PHE A 164 -2.06 0.74 -18.57
C PHE A 164 -2.29 1.90 -17.59
N PRO A 165 -2.20 3.16 -18.03
CA PRO A 165 -2.36 4.28 -17.13
C PRO A 165 -3.83 4.40 -16.70
N ALA A 166 -4.04 4.40 -15.38
CA ALA A 166 -5.34 4.36 -14.74
C ALA A 166 -5.28 4.83 -13.28
N HIS A 167 -6.46 5.12 -12.75
CA HIS A 167 -6.78 5.22 -11.33
C HIS A 167 -7.09 3.83 -10.77
N THR A 168 -6.39 3.37 -9.74
CA THR A 168 -6.59 2.01 -9.21
C THR A 168 -6.45 1.95 -7.70
N HIS A 169 -7.35 1.22 -7.04
CA HIS A 169 -7.22 0.81 -5.65
C HIS A 169 -6.98 -0.70 -5.54
N ALA A 170 -6.51 -1.12 -4.37
CA ALA A 170 -6.24 -2.51 -4.04
C ALA A 170 -6.70 -2.83 -2.61
N ASN A 171 -6.78 -4.11 -2.29
CA ASN A 171 -6.80 -4.55 -0.92
C ASN A 171 -5.38 -4.51 -0.36
N TRP A 172 -5.25 -4.09 0.90
CA TRP A 172 -3.98 -4.11 1.64
C TRP A 172 -4.18 -4.83 2.97
N ALA A 173 -3.18 -5.59 3.40
CA ALA A 173 -3.16 -6.20 4.72
C ALA A 173 -1.77 -6.10 5.34
N PHE A 174 -1.70 -5.60 6.58
CA PHE A 174 -0.47 -5.56 7.39
C PHE A 174 -0.66 -6.52 8.57
N THR A 175 0.28 -7.46 8.77
CA THR A 175 0.10 -8.53 9.76
C THR A 175 0.51 -8.18 11.18
N GLN A 176 1.24 -7.08 11.38
CA GLN A 176 1.64 -6.59 12.70
C GLN A 176 1.49 -5.07 12.83
N PRO A 177 1.16 -4.55 14.02
CA PRO A 177 1.20 -3.10 14.27
C PRO A 177 2.64 -2.58 14.34
N GLY A 178 2.81 -1.29 14.07
CA GLY A 178 4.07 -0.57 14.16
C GLY A 178 4.35 0.31 12.95
N ALA A 179 5.54 0.89 12.92
CA ALA A 179 5.99 1.73 11.82
C ALA A 179 6.56 0.88 10.69
N TYR A 180 6.14 1.18 9.45
CA TYR A 180 6.72 0.61 8.24
C TYR A 180 7.29 1.73 7.37
N THR A 181 8.44 1.46 6.75
CA THR A 181 9.07 2.34 5.77
C THR A 181 9.05 1.65 4.41
N PHE A 182 8.41 2.28 3.43
CA PHE A 182 8.38 1.79 2.07
C PHE A 182 9.32 2.64 1.22
N THR A 183 10.21 2.00 0.47
CA THR A 183 11.06 2.65 -0.53
C THR A 183 10.55 2.30 -1.90
N VAL A 184 10.08 3.30 -2.65
CA VAL A 184 9.32 3.08 -3.89
C VAL A 184 9.95 3.82 -5.07
N ARG A 185 10.04 3.15 -6.21
CA ARG A 185 10.44 3.74 -7.48
C ARG A 185 9.46 3.32 -8.57
N ALA A 186 9.00 4.29 -9.37
CA ALA A 186 8.16 4.03 -10.52
C ALA A 186 9.01 3.88 -11.79
N LEU A 187 8.72 2.85 -12.57
CA LEU A 187 9.27 2.59 -13.90
C LEU A 187 8.16 2.73 -14.94
N GLY A 188 8.18 3.80 -15.72
CA GLY A 188 7.23 4.07 -16.79
C GLY A 188 7.75 3.56 -18.14
N HIS A 189 7.05 2.63 -18.77
CA HIS A 189 7.42 2.11 -20.09
C HIS A 189 6.89 3.03 -21.21
N VAL A 190 7.78 3.44 -22.13
CA VAL A 190 7.50 4.31 -23.28
C VAL A 190 8.06 3.66 -24.54
N GLY A 191 7.19 3.05 -25.35
CA GLY A 191 7.63 2.21 -26.48
C GLY A 191 8.55 1.07 -25.97
N ASP A 192 9.76 0.98 -26.55
CA ASP A 192 10.80 0.03 -26.11
C ASP A 192 11.68 0.58 -24.97
N GLY A 193 11.45 1.82 -24.54
CA GLY A 193 12.21 2.50 -23.48
C GLY A 193 11.53 2.46 -22.11
N VAL A 194 12.29 2.85 -21.08
CA VAL A 194 11.82 2.97 -19.69
C VAL A 194 12.29 4.29 -19.10
N LEU A 195 11.36 5.05 -18.54
CA LEU A 195 11.59 6.20 -17.68
C LEU A 195 11.57 5.75 -16.22
N SER A 196 12.39 6.34 -15.38
CA SER A 196 12.44 6.05 -13.95
C SER A 196 12.19 7.31 -13.15
N SER A 197 11.33 7.23 -12.14
CA SER A 197 11.26 8.27 -11.12
C SER A 197 12.49 8.21 -10.19
N PRO A 198 12.74 9.27 -9.39
CA PRO A 198 13.50 9.12 -8.16
C PRO A 198 12.87 8.08 -7.22
N THR A 199 13.68 7.45 -6.38
CA THR A 199 13.17 6.64 -5.27
C THR A 199 12.64 7.55 -4.16
N ARG A 200 11.43 7.26 -3.68
CA ARG A 200 10.74 8.00 -2.61
C ARG A 200 10.53 7.13 -1.39
N THR A 201 10.44 7.77 -0.23
CA THR A 201 10.18 7.08 1.05
C THR A 201 8.79 7.40 1.55
N TYR A 202 8.02 6.36 1.87
CA TYR A 202 6.67 6.47 2.44
C TYR A 202 6.68 5.91 3.85
N THR A 203 6.10 6.65 4.78
CA THR A 203 5.96 6.23 6.17
C THR A 203 4.54 5.76 6.43
N TRP A 204 4.40 4.55 6.96
CA TRP A 204 3.14 4.00 7.41
C TRP A 204 3.18 3.76 8.92
N GLU A 205 2.13 4.16 9.63
CA GLU A 205 1.91 3.80 11.03
C GLU A 205 0.69 2.87 11.10
N VAL A 206 0.88 1.64 11.56
CA VAL A 206 -0.16 0.60 11.57
C VAL A 206 -0.56 0.25 12.99
N GLY A 207 -1.85 0.31 13.27
CA GLY A 207 -2.42 0.07 14.59
C GLY A 207 -1.86 1.00 15.65
N ASP A 208 -2.18 0.68 16.90
CA ASP A 208 -1.44 1.23 18.02
C ASP A 208 -0.16 0.40 18.22
N PRO A 209 1.04 1.03 18.32
CA PRO A 209 2.26 0.28 18.57
C PRO A 209 2.07 -0.50 19.88
N ALA A 210 2.31 -1.81 19.84
CA ALA A 210 2.24 -2.64 21.03
C ALA A 210 3.08 -1.99 22.13
N GLU A 211 2.48 -1.73 23.30
CA GLU A 211 3.22 -1.21 24.44
C GLU A 211 4.45 -2.11 24.66
N PRO A 212 5.65 -1.54 24.88
CA PRO A 212 6.84 -2.35 25.10
C PRO A 212 6.53 -3.30 26.26
N THR A 213 6.53 -4.60 25.97
CA THR A 213 6.42 -5.60 27.03
C THR A 213 7.57 -5.31 27.99
N PRO A 214 7.33 -5.06 29.29
CA PRO A 214 8.41 -4.77 30.21
C PRO A 214 9.40 -5.93 30.14
N THR A 215 10.64 -5.64 29.74
CA THR A 215 11.74 -6.60 29.84
C THR A 215 11.69 -7.19 31.24
N PRO A 216 11.59 -8.52 31.42
CA PRO A 216 11.67 -9.08 32.75
C PRO A 216 13.01 -8.63 33.33
N THR A 217 12.96 -7.76 34.35
CA THR A 217 14.14 -7.41 35.13
C THR A 217 14.78 -8.72 35.54
N ALA A 218 16.02 -8.94 35.11
CA ALA A 218 16.79 -10.10 35.51
C ALA A 218 16.71 -10.19 37.03
N THR A 219 16.01 -11.21 37.51
CA THR A 219 16.04 -11.58 38.92
C THR A 219 17.47 -12.04 39.15
N GLU A 220 18.21 -11.36 40.02
CA GLU A 220 19.55 -11.76 40.40
C GLU A 220 19.55 -13.25 40.75
N GLU A 221 20.32 -14.04 40.01
CA GLU A 221 20.55 -15.45 40.34
C GLU A 221 21.07 -15.53 41.78
N PRO A 222 20.54 -16.42 42.64
CA PRO A 222 21.16 -16.67 43.92
C PRO A 222 22.54 -17.28 43.66
N THR A 223 23.58 -16.55 44.05
CA THR A 223 24.96 -17.04 44.07
C THR A 223 25.02 -18.20 45.07
N GLU A 224 25.07 -19.44 44.58
CA GLU A 224 25.40 -20.59 45.42
C GLU A 224 26.90 -20.56 45.74
N GLU A 225 27.24 -20.37 47.01
CA GLU A 225 28.58 -20.66 47.52
C GLU A 225 28.77 -22.19 47.64
N PRO A 226 29.93 -22.76 47.23
CA PRO A 226 30.16 -24.19 47.37
C PRO A 226 30.55 -24.51 48.81
N THR A 227 29.74 -25.30 49.52
CA THR A 227 30.16 -25.98 50.75
C THR A 227 30.46 -27.44 50.45
N SER A 228 31.66 -27.86 50.83
CA SER A 228 32.23 -29.18 50.63
C SER A 228 31.73 -30.23 51.65
N GLU A 229 31.28 -31.37 51.10
CA GLU A 229 31.50 -32.76 51.58
C GLU A 229 30.61 -33.36 52.71
N PRO A 230 30.56 -34.71 52.89
CA PRO A 230 29.48 -35.57 52.36
C PRO A 230 28.77 -36.43 53.44
N THR A 231 27.64 -37.06 53.13
CA THR A 231 27.13 -38.22 53.89
C THR A 231 26.38 -39.18 52.96
N GLU A 232 26.88 -40.41 52.92
CA GLU A 232 26.34 -41.57 52.20
C GLU A 232 25.04 -42.08 52.86
N GLU A 233 24.06 -42.48 52.06
CA GLU A 233 23.38 -43.78 52.26
C GLU A 233 22.65 -44.20 50.96
N PRO A 234 22.77 -45.47 50.50
CA PRO A 234 22.13 -45.93 49.27
C PRO A 234 20.73 -46.48 49.56
N THR A 235 19.79 -46.30 48.63
CA THR A 235 18.45 -46.95 48.67
C THR A 235 18.02 -47.28 47.24
N PRO A 236 17.36 -48.44 47.01
CA PRO A 236 17.74 -49.35 45.96
C PRO A 236 17.03 -49.18 44.61
N GLU A 237 17.69 -49.78 43.62
CA GLU A 237 17.33 -50.08 42.23
C GLU A 237 15.86 -50.47 41.98
N PRO A 238 15.18 -49.86 40.98
CA PRO A 238 13.95 -50.41 40.45
C PRO A 238 14.27 -51.54 39.45
N THR A 239 13.81 -52.74 39.80
CA THR A 239 13.73 -53.96 38.99
C THR A 239 13.22 -53.70 37.54
N PRO A 240 13.84 -54.27 36.50
CA PRO A 240 13.30 -54.21 35.13
C PRO A 240 12.23 -55.30 34.98
N THR A 241 11.01 -54.95 34.55
CA THR A 241 10.00 -55.96 34.21
C THR A 241 9.10 -55.49 33.06
N THR A 242 9.32 -56.18 31.94
CA THR A 242 8.42 -56.52 30.82
C THR A 242 7.94 -55.44 29.84
N GLU A 243 8.56 -55.52 28.66
CA GLU A 243 8.03 -55.27 27.32
C GLU A 243 6.66 -55.94 27.08
N PRO A 244 5.76 -55.25 26.36
CA PRO A 244 4.94 -55.92 25.33
C PRO A 244 4.75 -55.02 24.08
N PRO A 245 4.19 -55.54 22.97
CA PRO A 245 4.92 -55.99 21.79
C PRO A 245 4.80 -55.02 20.59
N ALA A 246 5.48 -55.42 19.51
CA ALA A 246 5.62 -54.81 18.20
C ALA A 246 4.46 -53.95 17.64
N SER A 247 4.89 -52.86 17.03
CA SER A 247 4.19 -51.96 16.11
C SER A 247 3.40 -52.70 15.00
N PRO A 248 2.13 -52.34 14.74
CA PRO A 248 1.48 -52.68 13.49
C PRO A 248 1.98 -51.75 12.37
N GLN A 249 2.60 -52.36 11.37
CA GLN A 249 3.04 -51.78 10.10
C GLN A 249 1.89 -51.03 9.39
N PRO A 250 2.13 -49.87 8.76
CA PRO A 250 1.10 -49.17 8.00
C PRO A 250 0.71 -49.97 6.74
N THR A 251 -0.55 -50.39 6.69
CA THR A 251 -1.19 -50.90 5.46
C THR A 251 -1.37 -49.76 4.47
N THR A 252 -0.82 -49.96 3.27
CA THR A 252 -0.99 -49.14 2.07
C THR A 252 -2.46 -48.78 1.78
N PRO A 253 -2.78 -47.56 1.34
CA PRO A 253 -4.13 -47.21 0.89
C PRO A 253 -4.50 -47.98 -0.40
N PRO A 254 -5.79 -48.36 -0.59
CA PRO A 254 -6.22 -49.05 -1.79
C PRO A 254 -6.13 -48.13 -3.01
N THR A 255 -5.50 -48.64 -4.07
CA THR A 255 -5.56 -48.11 -5.44
C THR A 255 -7.00 -48.07 -5.92
N VAL A 256 -7.62 -46.88 -5.95
CA VAL A 256 -8.87 -46.67 -6.69
C VAL A 256 -8.53 -46.61 -8.17
N ARG A 257 -8.82 -47.70 -8.86
CA ARG A 257 -8.84 -47.78 -10.33
C ARG A 257 -10.04 -46.97 -10.84
N PRO A 258 -9.87 -45.93 -11.67
CA PRO A 258 -11.00 -45.31 -12.35
C PRO A 258 -11.33 -46.12 -13.61
N THR A 259 -12.45 -46.84 -13.58
CA THR A 259 -13.13 -47.30 -14.79
C THR A 259 -14.55 -46.75 -14.75
N THR A 260 -14.84 -45.73 -15.57
CA THR A 260 -15.62 -45.86 -16.80
C THR A 260 -15.92 -44.47 -17.37
N LYS A 261 -15.46 -44.27 -18.60
CA LYS A 261 -15.86 -43.29 -19.62
C LYS A 261 -17.34 -42.88 -19.55
N PRO A 262 -17.68 -41.58 -19.48
CA PRO A 262 -18.99 -41.09 -19.89
C PRO A 262 -19.04 -41.00 -21.43
N THR A 263 -20.02 -41.68 -22.01
CA THR A 263 -20.44 -41.52 -23.41
C THR A 263 -20.99 -40.10 -23.62
N PRO A 264 -20.65 -39.39 -24.71
CA PRO A 264 -21.25 -38.10 -25.00
C PRO A 264 -22.71 -38.30 -25.44
N SER A 265 -23.64 -37.76 -24.65
CA SER A 265 -25.04 -37.62 -25.05
C SER A 265 -25.16 -36.45 -26.00
N ALA A 266 -25.50 -36.73 -27.26
CA ALA A 266 -25.88 -35.73 -28.24
C ALA A 266 -27.27 -35.16 -27.87
N SER A 267 -27.34 -33.84 -27.64
CA SER A 267 -28.63 -33.13 -27.70
C SER A 267 -28.46 -31.69 -28.20
N ARG A 268 -28.88 -31.52 -29.46
CA ARG A 268 -29.47 -30.34 -30.13
C ARG A 268 -28.74 -28.98 -30.07
N ARG A 269 -27.97 -28.79 -31.14
CA ARG A 269 -27.77 -27.54 -31.89
C ARG A 269 -29.11 -26.81 -32.17
N PRO A 270 -29.25 -25.51 -31.88
CA PRO A 270 -30.21 -24.68 -32.59
C PRO A 270 -29.67 -24.33 -33.97
N THR A 271 -30.44 -24.67 -34.99
CA THR A 271 -30.27 -24.27 -36.40
C THR A 271 -30.25 -22.74 -36.55
N PRO A 272 -29.32 -22.16 -37.32
CA PRO A 272 -29.55 -20.86 -37.95
C PRO A 272 -30.45 -21.06 -39.17
N SER A 273 -31.57 -20.32 -39.23
CA SER A 273 -32.48 -20.35 -40.38
C SER A 273 -32.20 -19.17 -41.32
N ALA A 274 -31.92 -19.53 -42.57
CA ALA A 274 -32.17 -18.81 -43.82
C ALA A 274 -31.49 -17.45 -44.10
N THR A 275 -30.51 -17.49 -45.01
CA THR A 275 -30.39 -16.52 -46.12
C THR A 275 -31.09 -17.11 -47.35
N PRO A 276 -31.80 -16.30 -48.16
CA PRO A 276 -31.31 -15.92 -49.49
C PRO A 276 -31.53 -14.39 -49.70
N SER A 277 -30.85 -13.66 -50.58
CA SER A 277 -30.49 -13.93 -51.97
C SER A 277 -29.44 -12.91 -52.43
N ALA A 278 -28.66 -13.33 -53.43
CA ALA A 278 -27.67 -12.54 -54.15
C ALA A 278 -28.29 -11.39 -54.98
N GLY A 279 -27.45 -10.38 -55.27
CA GLY A 279 -27.64 -9.48 -56.41
C GLY A 279 -26.76 -8.23 -56.37
N ALA A 280 -25.70 -8.22 -57.21
CA ALA A 280 -24.97 -7.07 -57.80
C ALA A 280 -24.43 -5.98 -56.83
N GLY A 281 -23.15 -5.60 -56.83
CA GLY A 281 -22.30 -5.25 -57.96
C GLY A 281 -21.96 -3.75 -57.88
N ILE A 282 -20.66 -3.44 -57.92
CA ILE A 282 -20.02 -2.20 -58.44
C ILE A 282 -19.73 -1.03 -57.45
N THR A 283 -18.42 -0.75 -57.32
CA THR A 283 -17.65 0.49 -57.00
C THR A 283 -17.49 1.04 -55.57
N PRO A 284 -16.26 1.47 -55.17
CA PRO A 284 -16.03 2.27 -53.97
C PRO A 284 -16.18 3.78 -54.28
N SER A 285 -16.96 4.49 -53.48
CA SER A 285 -17.11 5.95 -53.55
C SER A 285 -16.78 6.59 -52.19
N ALA A 286 -15.77 7.46 -52.24
CA ALA A 286 -15.37 8.58 -51.38
C ALA A 286 -15.96 8.77 -49.97
N SER A 287 -15.04 9.09 -49.05
CA SER A 287 -15.25 9.69 -47.72
C SER A 287 -16.28 10.82 -47.67
N PRO A 288 -17.00 10.98 -46.54
CA PRO A 288 -17.51 12.28 -46.14
C PRO A 288 -16.68 12.91 -45.01
N SER A 289 -16.33 14.17 -45.28
CA SER A 289 -15.75 15.18 -44.40
C SER A 289 -16.59 15.44 -43.15
N ALA A 290 -15.90 15.80 -42.06
CA ALA A 290 -16.45 16.24 -40.79
C ALA A 290 -17.49 17.37 -40.94
N ALA A 291 -18.62 17.23 -40.24
CA ALA A 291 -19.58 18.29 -40.00
C ALA A 291 -19.47 18.78 -38.55
N ARG A 292 -19.28 20.08 -38.43
CA ARG A 292 -19.12 20.89 -37.22
C ARG A 292 -20.45 20.93 -36.45
N VAL A 293 -20.44 20.62 -35.16
CA VAL A 293 -21.62 20.77 -34.28
C VAL A 293 -21.63 22.20 -33.74
N GLU A 294 -22.67 22.95 -34.07
CA GLU A 294 -22.93 24.31 -33.58
C GLU A 294 -23.90 24.25 -32.39
N CYS A 295 -23.46 24.66 -31.20
CA CYS A 295 -24.32 24.78 -30.02
C CYS A 295 -25.19 26.03 -30.14
N ARG A 296 -26.53 25.88 -30.16
CA ARG A 296 -27.48 26.99 -30.02
C ARG A 296 -27.93 27.12 -28.56
N PRO A 297 -27.98 28.34 -27.99
CA PRO A 297 -28.48 28.53 -26.63
C PRO A 297 -30.02 28.40 -26.58
N VAL A 298 -30.51 27.74 -25.53
CA VAL A 298 -31.93 27.65 -25.20
C VAL A 298 -32.28 28.76 -24.21
N THR A 299 -33.27 29.58 -24.55
CA THR A 299 -33.82 30.60 -23.65
C THR A 299 -34.87 29.98 -22.74
N VAL A 300 -34.68 30.04 -21.43
CA VAL A 300 -35.69 29.63 -20.43
C VAL A 300 -36.54 30.84 -20.06
N THR A 301 -37.84 30.78 -20.33
CA THR A 301 -38.81 31.81 -19.91
C THR A 301 -39.31 31.52 -18.50
N THR A 302 -38.95 32.35 -17.53
CA THR A 302 -39.55 32.32 -16.18
C THR A 302 -40.87 33.09 -16.17
N LYS A 303 -41.94 32.43 -15.71
CA LYS A 303 -43.28 32.99 -15.62
C LYS A 303 -43.39 33.82 -14.33
N GLY A 304 -43.51 35.14 -14.46
CA GLY A 304 -43.68 36.06 -13.34
C GLY A 304 -45.03 35.87 -12.64
N THR A 305 -44.99 35.77 -11.31
CA THR A 305 -46.16 35.92 -10.43
C THR A 305 -46.39 37.39 -10.16
N GLY A 306 -47.59 37.86 -10.53
CA GLY A 306 -48.03 39.25 -10.39
C GLY A 306 -48.31 39.68 -8.95
N SER A 307 -48.24 41.00 -8.81
CA SER A 307 -48.47 41.85 -7.64
C SER A 307 -49.87 41.71 -7.03
N ALA A 308 -49.96 41.95 -5.72
CA ALA A 308 -51.19 42.37 -5.04
C ALA A 308 -50.88 43.48 -4.02
N ASP A 309 -51.27 44.69 -4.36
CA ASP A 309 -51.43 45.83 -3.46
C ASP A 309 -52.72 45.69 -2.62
N GLY A 310 -52.70 46.23 -1.39
CA GLY A 310 -53.91 46.80 -0.78
C GLY A 310 -54.20 46.50 0.69
N ARG A 311 -53.58 47.26 1.63
CA ARG A 311 -54.24 48.17 2.58
C ARG A 311 -53.24 48.77 3.57
#